data_AF-A0A2D5QDW2-F1
#
_entry.id   AF-A0A2D5QDW2-F1
#
_cell.length_a   1.000
_cell.length_b   1.000
_cell.length_c   1.000
_cell.angle_alpha   90.00
_cell.angle_beta   90.00
_cell.angle_gamma   90.00
#
_symmetry.space_group_name_H-M   'P 1'
#
loop_
_entity.id
_entity.type
_entity.pdbx_description
1 polymer ?
#
loop_
_entity_poly.entity_id
_entity_poly.type
_entity_poly.pdbx_seq_one_letter_code
_entity_poly.pdbx_strand_id
1 'polypeptide(L)'
;MSWIINSYRNTSLLDNMSKELVKQYDEIVKHWNLNTKILTSHSSFWKSSRFQSEMWFESKEQFVLKNLMRQNTELTFQVMRNWGPADHKKFYTERAIGSDGRTLEAFKIDSSSTGTISAELSNTSDECREAFTFRWNNGYAFMEVAERVDLALQRWLTVQGENVTDTIRRMQEAEKARDEVRDVLESASAAVSTEVASLKLRNLADSLGLVDFLEDSTD
;
A
#
# COMPACT_ATOMS: atom_id res chain seq x y z
N MET A 1 42.77 -12.27 33.62
CA MET A 1 42.37 -11.03 32.91
C MET A 1 43.07 -10.96 31.56
N SER A 2 42.54 -11.59 30.50
CA SER A 2 42.83 -11.21 29.09
C SER A 2 42.08 -12.11 28.08
N TRP A 3 40.75 -12.18 28.15
CA TRP A 3 39.93 -12.87 27.12
C TRP A 3 38.67 -12.09 26.71
N ILE A 4 38.46 -10.87 27.23
CA ILE A 4 37.22 -10.10 27.02
C ILE A 4 37.41 -8.91 26.04
N ILE A 5 38.58 -8.75 25.41
CA ILE A 5 38.86 -7.59 24.53
C ILE A 5 39.11 -8.00 23.07
N ASN A 6 38.37 -8.98 22.54
CA ASN A 6 38.46 -9.28 21.09
C ASN A 6 37.15 -9.66 20.39
N SER A 7 35.99 -9.58 21.05
CA SER A 7 34.69 -9.81 20.38
C SER A 7 34.14 -8.58 19.65
N TYR A 8 34.77 -7.41 19.74
CA TYR A 8 34.31 -6.14 19.16
C TYR A 8 34.95 -5.77 17.82
N ARG A 9 35.30 -6.75 16.96
CA ARG A 9 36.02 -6.46 15.70
C ARG A 9 35.35 -6.93 14.41
N ASN A 10 34.06 -7.25 14.41
CA ASN A 10 33.37 -7.51 13.13
C ASN A 10 31.90 -7.06 13.08
N THR A 11 31.61 -5.87 13.60
CA THR A 11 30.30 -5.21 13.38
C THR A 11 30.18 -4.61 11.97
N SER A 12 31.29 -4.40 11.25
CA SER A 12 31.28 -3.80 9.91
C SER A 12 30.63 -4.67 8.84
N LEU A 13 30.75 -6.01 8.94
CA LEU A 13 30.08 -6.92 8.01
C LEU A 13 28.56 -6.98 8.26
N LEU A 14 28.13 -7.02 9.53
CA LEU A 14 26.70 -6.96 9.88
C LEU A 14 26.08 -5.59 9.55
N ASP A 15 26.81 -4.49 9.78
CA ASP A 15 26.40 -3.13 9.39
C ASP A 15 26.40 -2.92 7.87
N ASN A 16 27.29 -3.58 7.12
CA ASN A 16 27.30 -3.48 5.66
C ASN A 16 26.19 -4.34 5.04
N MET A 17 25.90 -5.51 5.62
CA MET A 17 24.75 -6.32 5.22
C MET A 17 23.43 -5.61 5.50
N SER A 18 23.29 -4.90 6.63
CA SER A 18 22.09 -4.13 6.93
C SER A 18 21.90 -2.94 5.98
N LYS A 19 22.98 -2.23 5.62
CA LYS A 19 22.94 -1.12 4.65
C LYS A 19 22.61 -1.57 3.23
N GLU A 20 23.17 -2.69 2.78
CA GLU A 20 22.89 -3.21 1.44
C GLU A 20 21.44 -3.69 1.34
N LEU A 21 20.93 -4.34 2.38
CA LEU A 21 19.53 -4.74 2.45
C LEU A 21 18.59 -3.52 2.44
N VAL A 22 18.93 -2.44 3.15
CA VAL A 22 18.16 -1.19 3.13
C VAL A 22 18.13 -0.58 1.72
N LYS A 23 19.26 -0.56 1.00
CA LYS A 23 19.29 -0.08 -0.39
C LYS A 23 18.42 -0.92 -1.31
N GLN A 24 18.44 -2.24 -1.16
CA GLN A 24 17.57 -3.13 -1.97
C GLN A 24 16.10 -2.78 -1.76
N TYR A 25 15.67 -2.55 -0.52
CA TYR A 25 14.29 -2.11 -0.26
C TYR A 25 13.99 -0.71 -0.78
N ASP A 26 14.94 0.23 -0.68
CA ASP A 26 14.80 1.55 -1.30
C ASP A 26 14.60 1.44 -2.83
N GLU A 27 15.37 0.58 -3.50
CA GLU A 27 15.26 0.34 -4.94
C GLU A 27 13.91 -0.29 -5.33
N ILE A 28 13.43 -1.28 -4.57
CA ILE A 28 12.12 -1.89 -4.78
C ILE A 28 11.01 -0.85 -4.63
N VAL A 29 11.02 -0.09 -3.53
CA VAL A 29 10.03 0.95 -3.28
C VAL A 29 10.05 2.01 -4.37
N LYS A 30 11.24 2.39 -4.85
CA LYS A 30 11.39 3.33 -5.97
C LYS A 30 10.84 2.76 -7.27
N HIS A 31 11.21 1.53 -7.62
CA HIS A 31 10.87 0.90 -8.90
C HIS A 31 9.36 0.74 -9.07
N TRP A 32 8.68 0.31 -8.01
CA TRP A 32 7.23 0.10 -8.01
C TRP A 32 6.41 1.29 -7.50
N ASN A 33 7.08 2.43 -7.25
CA ASN A 33 6.46 3.66 -6.71
C ASN A 33 5.61 3.41 -5.45
N LEU A 34 6.13 2.58 -4.53
CA LEU A 34 5.46 2.29 -3.27
C LEU A 34 5.62 3.47 -2.30
N ASN A 35 4.79 3.51 -1.25
CA ASN A 35 4.88 4.57 -0.25
C ASN A 35 6.15 4.42 0.60
N THR A 36 7.03 5.42 0.57
CA THR A 36 8.32 5.41 1.29
C THR A 36 8.18 5.29 2.81
N LYS A 37 6.99 5.55 3.37
CA LYS A 37 6.72 5.44 4.80
C LYS A 37 6.87 4.03 5.38
N ILE A 38 6.93 3.00 4.53
CA ILE A 38 7.19 1.61 4.95
C ILE A 38 8.67 1.31 5.25
N LEU A 39 9.59 2.22 4.90
CA LEU A 39 11.04 1.97 4.94
C LEU A 39 11.67 2.31 6.28
N THR A 40 12.80 1.69 6.61
CA THR A 40 13.50 1.92 7.89
C THR A 40 14.14 3.30 7.99
N SER A 41 14.55 3.70 9.19
CA SER A 41 15.30 4.93 9.45
C SER A 41 16.61 5.11 8.67
N HIS A 42 17.17 4.03 8.14
CA HIS A 42 18.40 4.07 7.34
C HIS A 42 18.15 4.34 5.87
N SER A 43 16.90 4.41 5.45
CA SER A 43 16.52 4.68 4.06
C SER A 43 17.01 6.04 3.59
N SER A 44 17.44 6.10 2.32
CA SER A 44 17.87 7.31 1.64
C SER A 44 16.73 8.29 1.34
N PHE A 45 15.47 7.86 1.48
CA PHE A 45 14.29 8.72 1.29
C PHE A 45 14.04 9.68 2.45
N TRP A 46 14.61 9.42 3.62
CA TRP A 46 14.46 10.30 4.78
C TRP A 46 15.40 11.49 4.69
N LYS A 47 14.83 12.69 4.79
CA LYS A 47 15.59 13.94 4.75
C LYS A 47 16.08 14.34 6.14
N SER A 48 15.33 13.97 7.18
CA SER A 48 15.67 14.28 8.55
C SER A 48 16.68 13.31 9.13
N SER A 49 17.84 13.82 9.57
CA SER A 49 18.80 13.06 10.38
C SER A 49 18.25 12.65 11.76
N ARG A 50 17.06 13.14 12.13
CA ARG A 50 16.36 12.82 13.38
C ARG A 50 15.27 11.76 13.19
N PHE A 51 15.23 11.07 12.05
CA PHE A 51 14.30 9.99 11.84
C PHE A 51 14.52 8.88 12.88
N GLN A 52 13.45 8.39 13.49
CA GLN A 52 13.53 7.49 14.63
C GLN A 52 13.86 6.05 14.21
N SER A 53 14.59 5.31 15.05
CA SER A 53 14.97 3.92 14.76
C SER A 53 13.78 2.97 14.82
N GLU A 54 13.89 1.79 14.22
CA GLU A 54 12.82 0.77 14.27
C GLU A 54 12.49 0.33 15.71
N MET A 55 13.47 0.33 16.62
CA MET A 55 13.24 0.08 18.04
C MET A 55 12.34 1.14 18.69
N TRP A 56 12.43 2.39 18.24
CA TRP A 56 11.50 3.44 18.67
C TRP A 56 10.09 3.16 18.15
N PHE A 57 9.95 2.78 16.87
CA PHE A 57 8.64 2.43 16.30
C PHE A 57 7.99 1.29 17.07
N GLU A 58 8.70 0.18 17.29
CA GLU A 58 8.19 -0.98 18.02
C GLU A 58 7.74 -0.61 19.45
N SER A 59 8.54 0.19 20.15
CA SER A 59 8.20 0.69 21.50
C SER A 59 6.91 1.51 21.49
N LYS A 60 6.75 2.40 20.50
CA LYS A 60 5.54 3.23 20.37
C LYS A 60 4.33 2.43 19.92
N GLU A 61 4.49 1.45 19.05
CA GLU A 61 3.41 0.54 18.63
C GLU A 61 2.83 -0.21 19.83
N GLN A 62 3.69 -0.73 20.72
CA GLN A 62 3.23 -1.36 21.97
C GLN A 62 2.49 -0.39 22.89
N PHE A 63 2.99 0.85 23.04
CA PHE A 63 2.33 1.87 23.85
C PHE A 63 0.96 2.26 23.30
N VAL A 64 0.88 2.51 21.98
CA VAL A 64 -0.35 2.89 21.30
C VAL A 64 -1.38 1.77 21.38
N LEU A 65 -0.97 0.53 21.15
CA LEU A 65 -1.86 -0.63 21.24
C LEU A 65 -2.52 -0.72 22.61
N LYS A 66 -1.74 -0.61 23.70
CA LYS A 66 -2.27 -0.65 25.08
C LYS A 66 -3.30 0.45 25.34
N ASN A 67 -3.06 1.66 24.82
CA ASN A 67 -3.96 2.79 25.02
C ASN A 67 -5.27 2.64 24.25
N LEU A 68 -5.19 2.21 22.98
CA LEU A 68 -6.37 1.97 22.15
C LEU A 68 -7.17 0.77 22.66
N MET A 69 -6.51 -0.30 23.11
CA MET A 69 -7.17 -1.46 23.69
C MET A 69 -7.97 -1.10 24.94
N ARG A 70 -7.41 -0.30 25.84
CA ARG A 70 -8.12 0.16 27.05
C ARG A 70 -9.43 0.89 26.72
N GLN A 71 -9.50 1.53 25.55
CA GLN A 71 -10.67 2.31 25.13
C GLN A 71 -11.69 1.49 24.37
N ASN A 72 -11.22 0.52 23.59
CA ASN A 72 -12.05 -0.26 22.68
C ASN A 72 -12.38 -1.67 23.19
N THR A 73 -11.85 -2.07 24.35
CA THR A 73 -12.05 -3.41 24.92
C THR A 73 -12.21 -3.35 26.44
N GLU A 74 -12.71 -4.44 27.03
CA GLU A 74 -12.81 -4.60 28.49
C GLU A 74 -11.49 -5.02 29.16
N LEU A 75 -10.39 -5.11 28.40
CA LEU A 75 -9.10 -5.57 28.93
C LEU A 75 -8.49 -4.52 29.87
N THR A 76 -8.18 -4.95 31.08
CA THR A 76 -7.55 -4.08 32.09
C THR A 76 -6.04 -3.95 31.84
N PHE A 77 -5.47 -2.83 32.29
CA PHE A 77 -4.02 -2.60 32.20
C PHE A 77 -3.19 -3.68 32.90
N GLN A 78 -3.71 -4.29 33.97
CA GLN A 78 -3.02 -5.38 34.67
C GLN A 78 -2.81 -6.61 33.77
N VAL A 79 -3.78 -6.93 32.91
CA VAL A 79 -3.65 -8.04 31.95
C VAL A 79 -2.57 -7.71 30.91
N MET A 80 -2.59 -6.49 30.37
CA MET A 80 -1.64 -6.05 29.34
C MET A 80 -0.23 -5.75 29.86
N ARG A 81 -0.04 -5.65 31.18
CA ARG A 81 1.26 -5.35 31.79
C ARG A 81 2.29 -6.45 31.53
N ASN A 82 1.85 -7.70 31.47
CA ASN A 82 2.73 -8.87 31.34
C ASN A 82 2.97 -9.26 29.88
N TRP A 83 2.40 -8.53 28.92
CA TRP A 83 2.54 -8.84 27.50
C TRP A 83 3.94 -8.50 27.02
N GLY A 84 4.56 -9.45 26.31
CA GLY A 84 5.77 -9.23 25.54
C GLY A 84 5.45 -8.75 24.11
N PRO A 85 6.47 -8.39 23.31
CA PRO A 85 6.28 -7.94 21.92
C PRO A 85 5.43 -8.90 21.08
N ALA A 86 5.62 -10.21 21.24
CA ALA A 86 4.86 -11.24 20.52
C ALA A 86 3.35 -11.21 20.84
N ASP A 87 2.97 -10.97 22.10
CA ASP A 87 1.57 -10.88 22.51
C ASP A 87 0.89 -9.65 21.88
N HIS A 88 1.60 -8.52 21.81
CA HIS A 88 1.11 -7.31 21.15
C HIS A 88 0.93 -7.53 19.65
N LYS A 89 1.92 -8.10 18.96
CA LYS A 89 1.84 -8.43 17.53
C LYS A 89 0.66 -9.36 17.27
N LYS A 90 0.52 -10.44 18.05
CA LYS A 90 -0.59 -11.38 17.93
C LYS A 90 -1.94 -10.70 18.09
N PHE A 91 -2.13 -9.92 19.15
CA PHE A 91 -3.39 -9.22 19.36
C PHE A 91 -3.68 -8.25 18.22
N TYR A 92 -2.69 -7.46 17.81
CA TYR A 92 -2.85 -6.50 16.72
C TYR A 92 -3.32 -7.19 15.43
N THR A 93 -2.62 -8.25 15.01
CA THR A 93 -3.00 -9.01 13.81
C THR A 93 -4.36 -9.68 13.91
N GLU A 94 -4.73 -10.22 15.08
CA GLU A 94 -5.99 -10.97 15.24
C GLU A 94 -7.22 -10.09 15.51
N ARG A 95 -7.03 -8.87 16.05
CA ARG A 95 -8.13 -8.06 16.62
C ARG A 95 -8.19 -6.63 16.12
N ALA A 96 -7.06 -6.06 15.69
CA ALA A 96 -6.99 -4.68 15.22
C ALA A 96 -6.91 -4.58 13.69
N ILE A 97 -6.59 -5.68 12.98
CA ILE A 97 -6.52 -5.73 11.53
C ILE A 97 -7.82 -6.29 10.93
N GLY A 98 -8.34 -5.61 9.91
CA GLY A 98 -9.48 -6.02 9.12
C GLY A 98 -9.12 -7.02 8.02
N SER A 99 -10.13 -7.52 7.31
CA SER A 99 -9.95 -8.49 6.21
C SER A 99 -9.17 -7.93 5.02
N ASP A 100 -9.12 -6.60 4.86
CA ASP A 100 -8.31 -5.89 3.86
C ASP A 100 -6.84 -5.71 4.30
N GLY A 101 -6.48 -6.25 5.47
CA GLY A 101 -5.17 -6.12 6.09
C GLY A 101 -4.90 -4.71 6.63
N ARG A 102 -5.87 -3.80 6.65
CA ARG A 102 -5.72 -2.45 7.22
C ARG A 102 -6.23 -2.45 8.65
N THR A 103 -5.80 -1.45 9.43
CA THR A 103 -6.29 -1.32 10.80
C THR A 103 -7.77 -0.95 10.79
N LEU A 104 -8.56 -1.66 11.58
CA LEU A 104 -9.99 -1.42 11.79
C LEU A 104 -10.21 0.00 12.34
N GLU A 105 -11.34 0.59 11.99
CA GLU A 105 -11.65 1.99 12.33
C GLU A 105 -11.52 2.30 13.83
N ALA A 106 -12.01 1.39 14.69
CA ALA A 106 -11.91 1.52 16.14
C ALA A 106 -10.46 1.63 16.67
N PHE A 107 -9.49 1.15 15.89
CA PHE A 107 -8.07 1.15 16.25
C PHE A 107 -7.24 2.11 15.40
N LYS A 108 -7.82 2.88 14.47
CA LYS A 108 -7.04 3.83 13.68
C LYS A 108 -6.55 5.02 14.52
N ILE A 109 -5.43 5.57 14.07
CA ILE A 109 -4.89 6.84 14.58
C ILE A 109 -5.26 7.93 13.58
N ASP A 110 -6.15 8.83 13.95
CA ASP A 110 -6.44 10.07 13.24
C ASP A 110 -5.95 11.32 14.02
N SER A 111 -6.25 12.51 13.51
CA SER A 111 -5.92 13.78 14.18
C SER A 111 -6.70 14.02 15.49
N SER A 112 -7.73 13.23 15.77
CA SER A 112 -8.52 13.24 17.00
C SER A 112 -8.10 12.17 18.01
N SER A 113 -7.17 11.28 17.61
CA SER A 113 -6.58 10.25 18.45
C SER A 113 -6.20 10.83 19.79
N THR A 114 -6.73 10.20 20.83
CA THR A 114 -6.54 10.47 22.26
C THR A 114 -5.37 11.40 22.58
N GLY A 115 -5.64 12.45 23.36
CA GLY A 115 -4.60 13.43 23.73
C GLY A 115 -3.31 12.79 24.27
N THR A 116 -3.39 11.61 24.90
CA THR A 116 -2.24 10.82 25.35
C THR A 116 -1.38 10.27 24.20
N ILE A 117 -1.99 9.65 23.17
CA ILE A 117 -1.23 9.16 22.00
C ILE A 117 -0.62 10.34 21.25
N SER A 118 -1.39 11.40 21.04
CA SER A 118 -0.90 12.61 20.39
C SER A 118 0.27 13.25 21.15
N ALA A 119 0.18 13.36 22.48
CA ALA A 119 1.24 13.92 23.32
C ALA A 119 2.50 13.04 23.34
N GLU A 120 2.34 11.71 23.31
CA GLU A 120 3.49 10.80 23.26
C GLU A 120 4.27 10.92 21.95
N LEU A 121 3.56 11.15 20.84
CA LEU A 121 4.15 11.29 19.51
C LEU A 121 4.64 12.72 19.22
N SER A 122 4.13 13.75 19.91
CA SER A 122 4.43 15.16 19.62
C SER A 122 5.89 15.56 19.81
N ASN A 123 6.67 14.79 20.58
CA ASN A 123 8.10 15.04 20.79
C ASN A 123 8.99 14.57 19.62
N THR A 124 8.41 14.12 18.51
CA THR A 124 9.14 13.64 17.32
C THR A 124 8.83 14.47 16.07
N SER A 125 9.69 14.34 15.05
CA SER A 125 9.50 15.07 13.79
C SER A 125 8.21 14.66 13.09
N ASP A 126 7.65 15.60 12.32
CA ASP A 126 6.43 15.39 11.55
C ASP A 126 6.57 14.19 10.61
N GLU A 127 7.72 14.04 9.94
CA GLU A 127 8.05 12.86 9.11
C GLU A 127 7.91 11.54 9.87
N CYS A 128 8.36 11.47 11.13
CA CYS A 128 8.24 10.26 11.95
C CYS A 128 6.79 9.98 12.34
N ARG A 129 6.05 11.03 12.72
CA ARG A 129 4.63 10.90 13.07
C ARG A 129 3.83 10.42 11.88
N GLU A 130 4.06 11.00 10.71
CA GLU A 130 3.41 10.57 9.48
C GLU A 130 3.74 9.13 9.11
N ALA A 131 5.01 8.73 9.21
CA ALA A 131 5.42 7.36 8.94
C ALA A 131 4.79 6.38 9.93
N PHE A 132 4.76 6.73 11.21
CA PHE A 132 4.13 5.93 12.27
C PHE A 132 2.64 5.75 12.01
N THR A 133 1.90 6.85 11.82
CA THR A 133 0.46 6.82 11.54
C THR A 133 0.15 6.05 10.27
N PHE A 134 0.95 6.22 9.21
CA PHE A 134 0.79 5.46 7.98
C PHE A 134 0.99 3.96 8.21
N ARG A 135 2.08 3.57 8.89
CA ARG A 135 2.37 2.16 9.19
C ARG A 135 1.24 1.55 10.00
N TRP A 136 0.84 2.22 11.07
CA TRP A 136 -0.24 1.79 11.93
C TRP A 136 -1.55 1.63 11.16
N ASN A 137 -2.03 2.68 10.49
CA ASN A 137 -3.36 2.64 9.86
C ASN A 137 -3.44 1.66 8.69
N ASN A 138 -2.32 1.40 8.01
CA ASN A 138 -2.28 0.48 6.87
C ASN A 138 -1.87 -0.95 7.25
N GLY A 139 -1.78 -1.28 8.54
CA GLY A 139 -1.52 -2.64 9.00
C GLY A 139 -0.06 -3.09 8.90
N TYR A 140 0.87 -2.15 8.87
CA TYR A 140 2.31 -2.39 8.83
C TYR A 140 2.99 -2.33 10.20
N ALA A 141 2.26 -2.06 11.28
CA ALA A 141 2.84 -2.07 12.62
C ALA A 141 3.25 -3.48 13.05
N PHE A 142 4.28 -3.60 13.89
CA PHE A 142 4.88 -4.86 14.32
C PHE A 142 5.45 -5.73 13.18
N MET A 143 5.70 -5.12 12.02
CA MET A 143 6.29 -5.78 10.86
C MET A 143 7.71 -5.30 10.60
N GLU A 144 8.57 -6.24 10.22
CA GLU A 144 9.90 -5.89 9.70
C GLU A 144 9.79 -5.21 8.33
N VAL A 145 10.83 -4.51 7.89
CA VAL A 145 10.80 -3.82 6.57
C VAL A 145 10.55 -4.80 5.42
N ALA A 146 11.08 -6.02 5.51
CA ALA A 146 10.85 -7.07 4.53
C ALA A 146 9.35 -7.40 4.37
N GLU A 147 8.69 -7.67 5.50
CA GLU A 147 7.25 -7.97 5.57
C GLU A 147 6.40 -6.79 5.06
N ARG A 148 6.79 -5.55 5.39
CA ARG A 148 6.07 -4.36 4.93
C ARG A 148 6.19 -4.14 3.43
N VAL A 149 7.38 -4.33 2.86
CA VAL A 149 7.59 -4.21 1.42
C VAL A 149 6.85 -5.30 0.67
N ASP A 150 6.90 -6.55 1.15
CA ASP A 150 6.15 -7.66 0.56
C ASP A 150 4.63 -7.40 0.56
N LEU A 151 4.06 -7.01 1.70
CA LEU A 151 2.63 -6.68 1.78
C LEU A 151 2.27 -5.48 0.89
N ALA A 152 3.13 -4.46 0.81
CA ALA A 152 2.91 -3.32 -0.08
C ALA A 152 2.94 -3.72 -1.57
N LEU A 153 3.84 -4.62 -1.96
CA LEU A 153 3.90 -5.17 -3.32
C LEU A 153 2.67 -6.01 -3.65
N GLN A 154 2.25 -6.90 -2.74
CA GLN A 154 1.05 -7.71 -2.93
C GLN A 154 -0.18 -6.83 -3.16
N ARG A 155 -0.35 -5.78 -2.36
CA ARG A 155 -1.43 -4.81 -2.53
C ARG A 155 -1.33 -4.05 -3.85
N TRP A 156 -0.13 -3.62 -4.22
CA TRP A 156 0.10 -2.96 -5.49
C TRP A 156 -0.31 -3.88 -6.66
N LEU A 157 0.10 -5.15 -6.62
CA LEU A 157 -0.26 -6.16 -7.63
C LEU A 157 -1.77 -6.39 -7.70
N THR A 158 -2.46 -6.48 -6.57
CA THR A 158 -3.93 -6.59 -6.55
C THR A 158 -4.59 -5.40 -7.24
N VAL A 159 -4.17 -4.18 -6.90
CA VAL A 159 -4.72 -2.95 -7.52
C VAL A 159 -4.45 -2.91 -9.02
N GLN A 160 -3.25 -3.29 -9.47
CA GLN A 160 -2.96 -3.37 -10.90
C GLN A 160 -3.79 -4.46 -11.59
N GLY A 161 -3.99 -5.61 -10.94
CA GLY A 161 -4.83 -6.69 -11.46
C GLY A 161 -6.29 -6.27 -11.65
N GLU A 162 -6.85 -5.54 -10.68
CA GLU A 162 -8.19 -4.95 -10.76
C GLU A 162 -8.28 -3.96 -11.92
N ASN A 163 -7.33 -3.03 -12.03
CA ASN A 163 -7.28 -2.05 -13.13
C ASN A 163 -7.19 -2.71 -14.51
N VAL A 164 -6.38 -3.76 -14.65
CA VAL A 164 -6.26 -4.52 -15.91
C VAL A 164 -7.56 -5.23 -16.24
N THR A 165 -8.20 -5.84 -15.24
CA THR A 165 -9.49 -6.52 -15.42
C THR A 165 -10.58 -5.54 -15.87
N ASP A 166 -10.66 -4.37 -15.24
CA ASP A 166 -11.59 -3.32 -15.64
C ASP A 166 -11.31 -2.79 -17.05
N THR A 167 -10.03 -2.64 -17.41
CA THR A 167 -9.63 -2.24 -18.76
C THR A 167 -10.05 -3.27 -19.80
N ILE A 168 -9.85 -4.57 -19.52
CA ILE A 168 -10.30 -5.66 -20.41
C ILE A 168 -11.83 -5.63 -20.56
N ARG A 169 -12.57 -5.42 -19.47
CA ARG A 169 -14.03 -5.32 -19.52
C ARG A 169 -14.48 -4.16 -20.42
N ARG A 170 -13.87 -2.98 -20.26
CA ARG A 170 -14.16 -1.81 -21.12
C ARG A 170 -13.82 -2.09 -22.58
N MET A 171 -12.72 -2.79 -22.86
CA MET A 171 -12.37 -3.19 -24.23
C MET A 171 -13.41 -4.15 -24.83
N GLN A 172 -13.90 -5.13 -24.07
CA GLN A 172 -14.95 -6.06 -24.53
C GLN A 172 -16.27 -5.34 -24.80
N GLU A 173 -16.63 -4.36 -23.97
CA GLU A 173 -17.82 -3.53 -24.17
C GLU A 173 -17.69 -2.66 -25.43
N ALA A 174 -16.52 -2.05 -25.65
CA ALA A 174 -16.22 -1.29 -26.84
C ALA A 174 -16.20 -2.16 -28.12
N GLU A 175 -15.66 -3.38 -28.06
CA GLU A 175 -15.69 -4.34 -29.17
C GLU A 175 -17.13 -4.70 -29.54
N LYS A 176 -17.97 -4.96 -28.54
CA LYS A 176 -19.39 -5.27 -28.76
C LYS A 176 -20.13 -4.09 -29.40
N ALA A 177 -19.92 -2.87 -28.90
CA ALA A 177 -20.55 -1.67 -29.45
C ALA A 177 -20.10 -1.40 -30.90
N ARG A 178 -18.81 -1.60 -31.18
CA ARG A 178 -18.26 -1.50 -32.54
C ARG A 178 -18.94 -2.49 -33.48
N ASP A 179 -19.07 -3.74 -33.06
CA ASP A 179 -19.67 -4.80 -33.87
C ASP A 179 -21.17 -4.55 -34.10
N GLU A 180 -21.90 -4.06 -33.09
CA GLU A 180 -23.30 -3.62 -33.26
C GLU A 180 -23.44 -2.49 -34.28
N VAL A 181 -22.57 -1.48 -34.25
CA VAL A 181 -22.59 -0.38 -35.25
C VAL A 181 -22.20 -0.88 -36.64
N ARG A 182 -21.21 -1.77 -36.72
CA ARG A 182 -20.80 -2.41 -37.97
C ARG A 182 -21.99 -3.16 -38.59
N ASP A 183 -22.69 -3.97 -37.82
CA ASP A 183 -23.87 -4.73 -38.28
C ASP A 183 -24.99 -3.80 -38.79
N VAL A 184 -25.21 -2.66 -38.11
CA VAL A 184 -26.17 -1.64 -38.54
C VAL A 184 -25.73 -1.02 -39.87
N LEU A 185 -24.45 -0.68 -40.04
CA LEU A 185 -23.93 -0.08 -41.27
C LEU A 185 -23.94 -1.06 -42.45
N GLU A 186 -23.62 -2.33 -42.22
CA GLU A 186 -23.71 -3.39 -43.23
C GLU A 186 -25.17 -3.66 -43.64
N SER A 187 -26.08 -3.71 -42.66
CA SER A 187 -27.52 -3.86 -42.92
C SER A 187 -28.09 -2.67 -43.69
N ALA A 188 -27.71 -1.44 -43.33
CA ALA A 188 -28.11 -0.23 -44.04
C ALA A 188 -27.53 -0.19 -45.47
N SER A 189 -26.27 -0.62 -45.64
CA SER A 189 -25.62 -0.73 -46.95
C SER A 189 -26.36 -1.70 -47.87
N ALA A 190 -26.85 -2.82 -47.34
CA ALA A 190 -27.65 -3.80 -48.08
C ALA A 190 -29.06 -3.28 -48.46
N ALA A 191 -29.63 -2.37 -47.65
CA ALA A 191 -30.97 -1.82 -47.87
C ALA A 191 -31.02 -0.62 -48.84
N VAL A 192 -29.89 0.04 -49.08
CA VAL A 192 -29.81 1.26 -49.91
C VAL A 192 -29.74 0.92 -51.39
N SER A 193 -30.60 1.57 -52.19
CA SER A 193 -30.72 1.32 -53.64
C SER A 193 -29.59 1.91 -54.49
N THR A 194 -28.82 2.86 -53.94
CA THR A 194 -27.78 3.59 -54.68
C THR A 194 -26.40 3.02 -54.36
N GLU A 195 -25.73 2.50 -55.39
CA GLU A 195 -24.39 1.88 -55.30
C GLU A 195 -23.38 2.78 -54.55
N VAL A 196 -23.33 4.07 -54.88
CA VAL A 196 -22.41 5.03 -54.24
C VAL A 196 -22.64 5.17 -52.74
N ALA A 197 -23.89 5.11 -52.29
CA ALA A 197 -24.23 5.22 -50.87
C ALA A 197 -23.99 3.90 -50.13
N SER A 198 -24.28 2.77 -50.77
CA SER A 198 -23.95 1.43 -50.27
C SER A 198 -22.44 1.27 -50.04
N LEU A 199 -21.61 1.73 -51.00
CA LEU A 199 -20.15 1.68 -50.91
C LEU A 199 -19.60 2.56 -49.79
N LYS A 200 -20.16 3.76 -49.59
CA LYS A 200 -19.77 4.65 -48.50
C LYS A 200 -20.06 4.05 -47.11
N LEU A 201 -21.19 3.37 -46.95
CA LEU A 201 -21.56 2.73 -45.68
C LEU A 201 -20.66 1.53 -45.35
N ARG A 202 -20.29 0.72 -46.34
CA ARG A 202 -19.29 -0.36 -46.15
C ARG A 202 -17.92 0.18 -45.77
N ASN A 203 -17.44 1.20 -46.49
CA ASN A 203 -16.17 1.84 -46.15
C ASN A 203 -16.18 2.43 -44.73
N LEU A 204 -17.33 2.95 -44.27
CA LEU A 204 -17.48 3.42 -42.90
C LEU A 204 -17.39 2.27 -41.89
N ALA A 205 -18.09 1.16 -42.15
CA ALA A 205 -18.09 -0.04 -41.32
C ALA A 205 -16.68 -0.65 -41.18
N ASP A 206 -15.92 -0.69 -42.28
CA ASP A 206 -14.54 -1.19 -42.31
C ASP A 206 -13.54 -0.25 -41.62
N SER A 207 -13.91 1.04 -41.45
CA SER A 207 -13.04 2.06 -40.85
C SER A 207 -13.24 2.27 -39.35
N LEU A 208 -14.20 1.57 -38.72
CA LEU A 208 -14.49 1.69 -37.29
C LEU A 208 -13.30 1.22 -36.44
N GLY A 209 -12.66 2.14 -35.72
CA GLY A 209 -11.59 1.84 -34.78
C GLY A 209 -12.14 1.48 -33.41
N LEU A 210 -11.48 0.59 -32.67
CA LEU A 210 -11.88 0.27 -31.28
C LEU A 210 -11.83 1.51 -30.37
N VAL A 211 -10.90 2.43 -30.64
CA VAL A 211 -10.71 3.67 -29.87
C VAL A 211 -11.93 4.58 -29.95
N ASP A 212 -12.70 4.54 -31.04
CA ASP A 212 -13.90 5.37 -31.22
C ASP A 212 -15.06 4.95 -30.29
N PHE A 213 -14.94 3.79 -29.63
CA PHE A 213 -15.93 3.19 -28.74
C PHE A 213 -15.45 3.04 -27.29
N LEU A 214 -14.20 3.40 -27.02
CA LEU A 214 -13.71 3.53 -25.65
C LEU A 214 -14.20 4.88 -25.14
N GLU A 215 -14.99 4.89 -24.05
CA GLU A 215 -15.30 6.13 -23.35
C GLU A 215 -13.98 6.81 -22.93
N ASP A 216 -13.83 8.11 -23.20
CA ASP A 216 -12.72 8.91 -22.70
C ASP A 216 -12.76 8.87 -21.18
N SER A 217 -12.01 7.94 -20.57
CA SER A 217 -11.76 7.96 -19.13
C SER A 217 -10.68 9.00 -18.84
N THR A 218 -11.00 10.27 -19.10
CA THR A 218 -10.26 11.39 -18.53
C THR A 218 -10.99 11.85 -17.29
N ASP A 219 -10.66 11.20 -16.17
CA ASP A 219 -10.71 11.77 -14.82
C ASP A 219 -9.35 11.54 -14.15
#